data_AF-E4YIZ9-F1
#
_entry.id   AF-E4YIZ9-F1
#
_cell.length_a   1.000
_cell.length_b   1.000
_cell.length_c   1.000
_cell.angle_alpha   90.00
_cell.angle_beta   90.00
_cell.angle_gamma   90.00
#
_symmetry.space_group_name_H-M   'P 1'
#
loop_
_entity.id
_entity.type
_entity.pdbx_description
1 polymer ?
#
loop_
_entity_poly.entity_id
_entity_poly.type
_entity_poly.pdbx_seq_one_letter_code
_entity_poly.pdbx_strand_id
1 'polypeptide(L)'
;MSYPGSGNTWTRILLEDITGIYTGSIYRDGSLTRGGFKGEGTNPMKGQTMIVKSHFPSNQKVMHAAKAIIFVVRNPFDAIIAEYKRRRGHGHTSVVSEKVFKDKMWLGNAPRWLDGWGRLAKNVTSIAAANNLPLHIYSFERLKENPTYEMEKVLNFLEDAINWKPDNRYKRLKCLGELQKAATSFKREKTPPSFEYYTPEMIEIGNKAIHEVHKNLLEAGFDVFDVEEYLRSS
;
A
#
# COMPACT_ATOMS: atom_id res chain seq x y z
N MET A 1 -1.80 -4.83 4.95
CA MET A 1 -2.40 -3.54 5.34
C MET A 1 -1.69 -2.42 4.61
N SER A 2 -2.33 -1.26 4.47
CA SER A 2 -1.76 -0.09 3.80
C SER A 2 -2.76 1.06 3.84
N TYR A 3 -2.29 2.30 3.73
CA TYR A 3 -3.17 3.46 3.59
C TYR A 3 -3.88 3.45 2.21
N PRO A 4 -5.13 3.94 2.07
CA PRO A 4 -5.76 4.13 0.76
C PRO A 4 -4.85 4.90 -0.22
N GLY A 5 -4.85 4.52 -1.50
CA GLY A 5 -3.94 5.11 -2.49
C GLY A 5 -2.47 4.62 -2.45
N SER A 6 -2.08 3.73 -1.53
CA SER A 6 -0.70 3.21 -1.42
C SER A 6 -0.36 2.04 -2.37
N GLY A 7 -1.06 1.92 -3.50
CA GLY A 7 -0.75 0.88 -4.49
C GLY A 7 -1.37 -0.50 -4.26
N ASN A 8 -2.44 -0.58 -3.47
CA ASN A 8 -3.08 -1.84 -3.03
C ASN A 8 -3.36 -2.84 -4.16
N THR A 9 -3.92 -2.37 -5.27
CA THR A 9 -4.29 -3.22 -6.41
C THR A 9 -3.05 -3.85 -7.04
N TRP A 10 -1.98 -3.07 -7.22
CA TRP A 10 -0.73 -3.56 -7.79
C TRP A 10 -0.01 -4.51 -6.85
N THR A 11 0.06 -4.17 -5.55
CA THR A 11 0.59 -5.09 -4.52
C THR A 11 -0.14 -6.44 -4.56
N ARG A 12 -1.47 -6.45 -4.65
CA ARG A 12 -2.23 -7.69 -4.71
C ARG A 12 -1.89 -8.51 -5.97
N ILE A 13 -1.78 -7.89 -7.14
CA ILE A 13 -1.36 -8.59 -8.37
C ILE A 13 0.00 -9.25 -8.17
N LEU A 14 0.98 -8.52 -7.66
CA LEU A 14 2.33 -9.06 -7.41
C LEU A 14 2.31 -10.23 -6.41
N LEU A 15 1.50 -10.13 -5.35
CA LEU A 15 1.31 -11.21 -4.39
C LEU A 15 0.66 -12.44 -5.04
N GLU A 16 -0.34 -12.27 -5.91
CA GLU A 16 -0.96 -13.36 -6.65
C GLU A 16 0.04 -14.00 -7.63
N ASP A 17 0.90 -13.23 -8.29
CA ASP A 17 1.93 -13.73 -9.21
C ASP A 17 2.96 -14.61 -8.49
N ILE A 18 3.50 -14.13 -7.38
CA ILE A 18 4.56 -14.84 -6.64
C ILE A 18 4.03 -16.01 -5.81
N THR A 19 2.74 -16.00 -5.45
CA THR A 19 2.15 -17.08 -4.64
C THR A 19 1.35 -18.09 -5.47
N GLY A 20 0.77 -17.65 -6.57
CA GLY A 20 -0.24 -18.41 -7.32
C GLY A 20 -1.59 -18.53 -6.61
N ILE A 21 -1.80 -17.76 -5.54
CA ILE A 21 -3.00 -17.82 -4.71
C ILE A 21 -3.71 -16.47 -4.80
N TYR A 22 -5.01 -16.48 -5.10
CA TYR A 22 -5.80 -15.26 -5.12
C TYR A 22 -5.79 -14.56 -3.76
N THR A 23 -5.73 -13.23 -3.80
CA THR A 23 -5.79 -12.38 -2.60
C THR A 23 -7.23 -12.00 -2.29
N GLY A 24 -7.56 -12.05 -1.00
CA GLY A 24 -8.85 -11.61 -0.48
C GLY A 24 -8.86 -10.11 -0.13
N SER A 25 -10.04 -9.63 0.24
CA SER A 25 -10.26 -8.27 0.71
C SER A 25 -11.37 -8.28 1.75
N ILE A 26 -11.24 -7.49 2.81
CA ILE A 26 -12.36 -7.27 3.75
C ILE A 26 -13.47 -6.41 3.11
N TYR A 27 -13.17 -5.83 1.94
CA TYR A 27 -14.09 -5.04 1.14
C TYR A 27 -14.70 -5.89 0.02
N ARG A 28 -15.75 -5.34 -0.61
CA ARG A 28 -16.38 -5.93 -1.79
C ARG A 28 -16.42 -4.87 -2.89
N ASP A 29 -15.37 -4.82 -3.71
CA ASP A 29 -15.32 -3.92 -4.86
C ASP A 29 -15.67 -4.65 -6.17
N GLY A 30 -16.90 -4.42 -6.66
CA GLY A 30 -17.38 -5.06 -7.89
C GLY A 30 -16.58 -4.70 -9.14
N SER A 31 -15.86 -3.56 -9.16
CA SER A 31 -14.97 -3.22 -10.27
C SER A 31 -13.73 -4.11 -10.30
N LEU A 32 -13.16 -4.44 -9.14
CA LEU A 32 -12.03 -5.36 -9.02
C LEU A 32 -12.45 -6.80 -9.33
N THR A 33 -13.63 -7.23 -8.87
CA THR A 33 -14.18 -8.55 -9.23
C THR A 33 -14.30 -8.70 -10.75
N ARG A 34 -14.84 -7.70 -11.44
CA ARG A 34 -14.91 -7.68 -12.92
C ARG A 34 -13.53 -7.61 -13.57
N GLY A 35 -12.59 -6.93 -12.94
CA GLY A 35 -11.19 -6.83 -13.37
C GLY A 35 -10.35 -8.08 -13.12
N GLY A 36 -10.93 -9.18 -12.61
CA GLY A 36 -10.25 -10.46 -12.48
C GLY A 36 -9.81 -10.84 -11.06
N PHE A 37 -10.03 -10.00 -10.04
CA PHE A 37 -9.73 -10.34 -8.65
C PHE A 37 -10.72 -11.39 -8.12
N LYS A 38 -10.44 -12.67 -8.35
CA LYS A 38 -11.33 -13.78 -7.99
C LYS A 38 -11.51 -13.96 -6.48
N GLY A 39 -10.52 -13.55 -5.69
CA GLY A 39 -10.60 -13.53 -4.23
C GLY A 39 -11.40 -12.36 -3.66
N GLU A 40 -11.79 -11.37 -4.48
CA GLU A 40 -12.56 -10.21 -4.03
C GLU A 40 -13.94 -10.63 -3.51
N GLY A 41 -14.27 -10.21 -2.28
CA GLY A 41 -15.55 -10.49 -1.65
C GLY A 41 -15.75 -11.92 -1.11
N THR A 42 -14.71 -12.76 -1.18
CA THR A 42 -14.62 -14.00 -0.40
C THR A 42 -14.72 -13.71 1.10
N ASN A 43 -15.15 -14.69 1.90
CA ASN A 43 -15.20 -14.50 3.35
C ASN A 43 -13.77 -14.61 3.90
N PRO A 44 -13.22 -13.55 4.51
CA PRO A 44 -11.82 -13.54 4.98
C PRO A 44 -11.55 -14.57 6.10
N MET A 45 -12.59 -15.10 6.75
CA MET A 45 -12.46 -16.08 7.83
C MET A 45 -12.56 -17.54 7.36
N LYS A 46 -12.90 -17.79 6.10
CA LYS A 46 -13.12 -19.15 5.57
C LYS A 46 -11.88 -19.80 4.95
N GLY A 47 -10.71 -19.14 5.02
CA GLY A 47 -9.46 -19.67 4.48
C GLY A 47 -9.42 -19.82 2.95
N GLN A 48 -10.32 -19.15 2.23
CA GLN A 48 -10.40 -19.21 0.76
C GLN A 48 -9.25 -18.46 0.06
N THR A 49 -8.60 -17.55 0.78
CA THR A 49 -7.45 -16.77 0.33
C THR A 49 -6.41 -16.74 1.45
N MET A 50 -5.13 -16.69 1.10
CA MET A 50 -4.04 -16.66 2.08
C MET A 50 -3.78 -15.25 2.60
N ILE A 51 -3.84 -14.25 1.71
CA ILE A 51 -3.55 -12.85 2.05
C ILE A 51 -4.81 -12.03 1.86
N VAL A 52 -5.21 -11.29 2.91
CA VAL A 52 -6.43 -10.47 2.92
C VAL A 52 -6.07 -8.99 3.05
N LYS A 53 -6.54 -8.19 2.09
CA LYS A 53 -6.36 -6.74 2.11
C LYS A 53 -7.30 -6.06 3.13
N SER A 54 -6.73 -5.24 4.01
CA SER A 54 -7.43 -4.30 4.91
C SER A 54 -6.74 -2.92 4.98
N HIS A 55 -7.49 -1.83 5.18
CA HIS A 55 -6.94 -0.49 5.48
C HIS A 55 -6.89 -0.18 6.97
N PHE A 56 -7.70 -0.86 7.77
CA PHE A 56 -7.81 -0.58 9.19
C PHE A 56 -7.78 -1.88 10.00
N PRO A 57 -7.12 -1.87 11.17
CA PRO A 57 -7.16 -3.00 12.09
C PRO A 57 -8.50 -3.11 12.84
N SER A 58 -9.46 -2.21 12.57
CA SER A 58 -10.76 -2.17 13.26
C SER A 58 -11.63 -3.41 13.05
N ASN A 59 -11.32 -4.26 12.06
CA ASN A 59 -11.93 -5.58 11.97
C ASN A 59 -11.19 -6.56 12.91
N GLN A 60 -11.54 -6.50 14.20
CA GLN A 60 -10.94 -7.35 15.24
C GLN A 60 -10.98 -8.84 14.87
N LYS A 61 -12.05 -9.32 14.23
CA LYS A 61 -12.15 -10.74 13.81
C LYS A 61 -11.06 -11.12 12.82
N VAL A 62 -10.80 -10.28 11.82
CA VAL A 62 -9.74 -10.51 10.83
C VAL A 62 -8.36 -10.39 11.47
N MET A 63 -8.17 -9.42 12.37
CA MET A 63 -6.90 -9.28 13.09
C MET A 63 -6.63 -10.46 14.03
N HIS A 64 -7.64 -10.98 14.74
CA HIS A 64 -7.52 -12.17 15.58
C HIS A 64 -7.18 -13.44 14.80
N ALA A 65 -7.61 -13.54 13.54
CA ALA A 65 -7.25 -14.67 12.67
C ALA A 65 -5.94 -14.45 11.91
N ALA A 66 -5.36 -13.25 11.92
CA ALA A 66 -4.12 -12.96 11.22
C ALA A 66 -2.95 -13.68 11.91
N LYS A 67 -2.11 -14.33 11.12
CA LYS A 67 -0.85 -14.94 11.61
C LYS A 67 0.37 -14.05 11.41
N ALA A 68 0.26 -13.08 10.51
CA ALA A 68 1.34 -12.19 10.11
C ALA A 68 0.76 -10.95 9.42
N ILE A 69 1.52 -9.86 9.37
CA ILE A 69 1.13 -8.60 8.72
C ILE A 69 2.17 -8.21 7.68
N ILE A 70 1.71 -7.94 6.46
CA ILE A 70 2.48 -7.20 5.45
C ILE A 70 1.93 -5.77 5.42
N PHE A 71 2.77 -4.76 5.60
CA PHE A 71 2.39 -3.35 5.57
C PHE A 71 3.10 -2.60 4.43
N VAL A 72 2.33 -1.91 3.59
CA VAL A 72 2.88 -1.07 2.52
C VAL A 72 2.76 0.39 2.92
N VAL A 73 3.90 1.06 2.98
CA VAL A 73 4.02 2.51 3.16
C VAL A 73 4.18 3.15 1.79
N ARG A 74 3.57 4.31 1.57
CA ARG A 74 3.78 5.14 0.39
C ARG A 74 3.88 6.59 0.86
N ASN A 75 4.62 7.42 0.13
CA ASN A 75 4.64 8.86 0.38
C ASN A 75 3.21 9.40 0.59
N PRO A 76 2.93 10.09 1.72
CA PRO A 76 1.57 10.45 2.09
C PRO A 76 0.92 11.42 1.11
N PHE A 77 1.68 12.38 0.58
CA PHE A 77 1.17 13.32 -0.42
C PHE A 77 0.70 12.57 -1.67
N ASP A 78 1.51 11.62 -2.11
CA ASP A 78 1.27 10.80 -3.29
C ASP A 78 0.10 9.81 -3.12
N ALA A 79 -0.01 9.21 -1.94
CA ALA A 79 -1.09 8.30 -1.57
C ALA A 79 -2.44 9.02 -1.48
N ILE A 80 -2.47 10.20 -0.85
CA ILE A 80 -3.67 10.99 -0.65
C ILE A 80 -4.18 11.58 -1.97
N ILE A 81 -3.29 12.09 -2.83
CA ILE A 81 -3.66 12.51 -4.20
C ILE A 81 -4.30 11.34 -4.96
N ALA A 82 -3.67 10.16 -4.92
CA ALA A 82 -4.17 8.98 -5.62
C ALA A 82 -5.55 8.54 -5.11
N GLU A 83 -5.75 8.51 -3.79
CA GLU A 83 -7.04 8.17 -3.20
C GLU A 83 -8.12 9.21 -3.51
N TYR A 84 -7.78 10.50 -3.47
CA TYR A 84 -8.73 11.56 -3.79
C TYR A 84 -9.17 11.50 -5.26
N LYS A 85 -8.23 11.33 -6.20
CA LYS A 85 -8.55 11.09 -7.62
C LYS A 85 -9.45 9.87 -7.78
N ARG A 86 -9.15 8.75 -7.13
CA ARG A 86 -9.99 7.53 -7.17
C ARG A 86 -11.43 7.79 -6.69
N ARG A 87 -11.59 8.55 -5.61
CA ARG A 87 -12.92 8.92 -5.06
C ARG A 87 -13.69 9.84 -5.99
N ARG A 88 -13.04 10.87 -6.55
CA ARG A 88 -13.68 11.85 -7.44
C ARG A 88 -14.02 11.28 -8.80
N GLY A 89 -13.19 10.39 -9.33
CA GLY A 89 -13.40 9.76 -10.62
C GLY A 89 -14.23 8.48 -10.58
N HIS A 90 -14.78 8.09 -9.43
CA HIS A 90 -15.60 6.87 -9.24
C HIS A 90 -14.97 5.58 -9.80
N GLY A 91 -13.65 5.43 -9.73
CA GLY A 91 -12.99 4.26 -10.31
C GLY A 91 -11.47 4.26 -10.12
N HIS A 92 -10.86 3.10 -10.36
CA HIS A 92 -9.41 2.89 -10.22
C HIS A 92 -8.60 3.41 -11.42
N THR A 93 -9.25 3.76 -12.54
CA THR A 93 -8.61 4.13 -13.81
C THR A 93 -9.06 5.48 -14.37
N SER A 94 -9.87 6.24 -13.64
CA SER A 94 -10.46 7.48 -14.15
C SER A 94 -9.50 8.67 -14.10
N VAL A 95 -9.57 9.50 -15.14
CA VAL A 95 -8.84 10.77 -15.21
C VAL A 95 -9.71 11.86 -14.59
N VAL A 96 -9.19 12.56 -13.58
CA VAL A 96 -9.91 13.62 -12.87
C VAL A 96 -9.20 14.95 -13.12
N SER A 97 -9.98 16.00 -13.44
CA SER A 97 -9.46 17.36 -13.61
C SER A 97 -8.80 17.87 -12.33
N GLU A 98 -7.63 18.51 -12.45
CA GLU A 98 -6.91 19.05 -11.29
C GLU A 98 -7.66 20.14 -10.53
N LYS A 99 -8.72 20.71 -11.11
CA LYS A 99 -9.58 21.70 -10.43
C LYS A 99 -10.16 21.17 -9.11
N VAL A 100 -10.33 19.86 -8.97
CA VAL A 100 -10.84 19.24 -7.73
C VAL A 100 -9.97 19.50 -6.50
N PHE A 101 -8.69 19.84 -6.69
CA PHE A 101 -7.75 20.17 -5.61
C PHE A 101 -7.91 21.61 -5.11
N LYS A 102 -8.71 22.44 -5.79
CA LYS A 102 -9.08 23.79 -5.33
C LYS A 102 -10.40 23.80 -4.55
N ASP A 103 -11.14 22.70 -4.56
CA ASP A 103 -12.45 22.61 -3.92
C ASP A 103 -12.33 22.59 -2.39
N LYS A 104 -13.33 23.16 -1.70
CA LYS A 104 -13.44 23.15 -0.23
C LYS A 104 -13.30 21.74 0.37
N MET A 105 -13.73 20.70 -0.35
CA MET A 105 -13.62 19.32 0.10
C MET A 105 -12.17 18.85 0.19
N TRP A 106 -11.31 19.22 -0.76
CA TRP A 106 -9.88 18.92 -0.68
C TRP A 106 -9.26 19.68 0.48
N LEU A 107 -9.43 21.01 0.49
CA LEU A 107 -8.81 21.89 1.47
C LEU A 107 -9.20 21.54 2.91
N GLY A 108 -10.47 21.16 3.14
CA GLY A 108 -10.95 20.79 4.47
C GLY A 108 -10.59 19.37 4.93
N ASN A 109 -10.15 18.47 4.04
CA ASN A 109 -9.89 17.08 4.39
C ASN A 109 -8.42 16.66 4.26
N ALA A 110 -7.64 17.27 3.37
CA ALA A 110 -6.24 16.95 3.18
C ALA A 110 -5.41 16.96 4.49
N PRO A 111 -5.55 17.96 5.39
CA PRO A 111 -4.89 17.94 6.69
C PRO A 111 -5.22 16.70 7.53
N ARG A 112 -6.52 16.33 7.59
CA ARG A 112 -6.99 15.15 8.34
C ARG A 112 -6.50 13.84 7.72
N TRP A 113 -6.36 13.80 6.40
CA TRP A 113 -5.84 12.62 5.70
C TRP A 113 -4.35 12.42 5.93
N LEU A 114 -3.56 13.50 5.96
CA LEU A 114 -2.14 13.48 6.30
C LEU A 114 -1.92 12.95 7.73
N ASP A 115 -2.65 13.50 8.70
CA ASP A 115 -2.63 13.00 10.08
C ASP A 115 -3.09 11.53 10.18
N GLY A 116 -4.15 11.17 9.45
CA GLY A 116 -4.66 9.79 9.39
C GLY A 116 -3.66 8.78 8.82
N TRP A 117 -2.81 9.20 7.88
CA TRP A 117 -1.72 8.36 7.36
C TRP A 117 -0.69 8.06 8.46
N GLY A 118 -0.26 9.09 9.20
CA GLY A 118 0.69 8.93 10.30
C GLY A 118 0.15 8.03 11.40
N ARG A 119 -1.12 8.22 11.80
CA ARG A 119 -1.80 7.37 12.77
C ARG A 119 -1.90 5.91 12.31
N LEU A 120 -2.17 5.66 11.03
CA LEU A 120 -2.25 4.28 10.53
C LEU A 120 -0.91 3.55 10.69
N ALA A 121 0.20 4.17 10.29
CA ALA A 121 1.52 3.56 10.40
C ALA A 121 1.87 3.20 11.86
N LYS A 122 1.67 4.14 12.79
CA LYS A 122 1.87 3.91 14.23
C LYS A 122 0.95 2.83 14.81
N ASN A 123 -0.31 2.78 14.36
CA ASN A 123 -1.26 1.76 14.82
C ASN A 123 -0.85 0.35 14.37
N VAL A 124 -0.35 0.20 13.13
CA VAL A 124 0.05 -1.12 12.61
C VAL A 124 1.23 -1.70 13.39
N THR A 125 2.28 -0.91 13.65
CA THR A 125 3.43 -1.34 14.44
C THR A 125 3.01 -1.69 15.87
N SER A 126 2.19 -0.84 16.51
CA SER A 126 1.69 -1.07 17.87
C SER A 126 0.86 -2.35 17.98
N ILE A 127 -0.01 -2.60 17.00
CA ILE A 127 -0.87 -3.80 16.99
C ILE A 127 -0.08 -5.07 16.73
N ALA A 128 0.90 -5.02 15.83
CA ALA A 128 1.78 -6.15 15.58
C ALA A 128 2.54 -6.52 16.87
N ALA A 129 3.12 -5.53 17.54
CA ALA A 129 3.83 -5.74 18.80
C ALA A 129 2.91 -6.28 19.91
N ALA A 130 1.75 -5.66 20.12
CA ALA A 130 0.80 -6.05 21.19
C ALA A 130 0.24 -7.47 21.02
N ASN A 131 0.16 -7.98 19.79
CA ASN A 131 -0.37 -9.31 19.49
C ASN A 131 0.75 -10.32 19.15
N ASN A 132 2.01 -9.94 19.28
CA ASN A 132 3.17 -10.74 18.89
C ASN A 132 3.05 -11.29 17.45
N LEU A 133 2.57 -10.46 16.53
CA LEU A 133 2.41 -10.81 15.12
C LEU A 133 3.68 -10.44 14.35
N PRO A 134 4.27 -11.38 13.58
CA PRO A 134 5.31 -11.06 12.60
C PRO A 134 4.85 -9.94 11.67
N LEU A 135 5.71 -8.94 11.47
CA LEU A 135 5.43 -7.76 10.66
C LEU A 135 6.53 -7.58 9.62
N HIS A 136 6.12 -7.46 8.36
CA HIS A 136 6.99 -7.07 7.25
C HIS A 136 6.50 -5.75 6.67
N ILE A 137 7.42 -4.81 6.46
CA ILE A 137 7.11 -3.47 5.95
C ILE A 137 8.02 -3.16 4.77
N TYR A 138 7.45 -2.63 3.69
CA TYR A 138 8.19 -2.06 2.58
C TYR A 138 7.51 -0.79 2.06
N SER A 139 8.28 0.07 1.41
CA SER A 139 7.76 1.25 0.72
C SER A 139 7.33 0.91 -0.71
N PHE A 140 6.29 1.59 -1.16
CA PHE A 140 5.77 1.50 -2.52
C PHE A 140 6.79 2.01 -3.54
N GLU A 141 7.64 2.95 -3.15
CA GLU A 141 8.74 3.49 -3.95
C GLU A 141 9.79 2.41 -4.24
N ARG A 142 10.27 1.69 -3.21
CA ARG A 142 11.15 0.52 -3.39
C ARG A 142 10.48 -0.60 -4.20
N LEU A 143 9.18 -0.84 -3.97
CA LEU A 143 8.39 -1.78 -4.78
C LEU A 143 8.36 -1.36 -6.26
N LYS A 144 8.25 -0.07 -6.56
CA LYS A 144 8.28 0.48 -7.93
C LYS A 144 9.64 0.34 -8.60
N GLU A 145 10.70 0.48 -7.83
CA GLU A 145 12.07 0.37 -8.30
C GLU A 145 12.43 -1.07 -8.62
N ASN A 146 12.23 -1.99 -7.66
CA ASN A 146 12.57 -3.40 -7.80
C ASN A 146 11.49 -4.32 -7.19
N PRO A 147 10.35 -4.53 -7.89
CA PRO A 147 9.29 -5.43 -7.48
C PRO A 147 9.79 -6.84 -7.22
N THR A 148 10.68 -7.38 -8.04
CA THR A 148 11.20 -8.75 -7.87
C THR A 148 11.92 -8.90 -6.53
N TYR A 149 12.79 -7.94 -6.18
CA TYR A 149 13.51 -7.94 -4.90
C TYR A 149 12.58 -7.76 -3.69
N GLU A 150 11.62 -6.84 -3.75
CA GLU A 150 10.64 -6.68 -2.67
C GLU A 150 9.75 -7.91 -2.51
N MET A 151 9.33 -8.55 -3.61
CA MET A 151 8.54 -9.77 -3.55
C MET A 151 9.35 -10.98 -3.07
N GLU A 152 10.65 -11.05 -3.36
CA GLU A 152 11.52 -12.07 -2.76
C GLU A 152 11.61 -11.93 -1.25
N LYS A 153 11.74 -10.70 -0.72
CA LYS A 153 11.68 -10.42 0.71
C LYS A 153 10.33 -10.80 1.33
N VAL A 154 9.23 -10.56 0.63
CA VAL A 154 7.91 -11.05 1.05
C VAL A 154 7.86 -12.57 1.11
N LEU A 155 8.44 -13.29 0.15
CA LEU A 155 8.48 -14.76 0.20
C LEU A 155 9.31 -15.29 1.37
N ASN A 156 10.47 -14.66 1.67
CA ASN A 156 11.24 -14.99 2.87
C ASN A 156 10.40 -14.80 4.13
N PHE A 157 9.72 -13.65 4.23
CA PHE A 157 8.83 -13.38 5.35
C PHE A 157 7.70 -14.40 5.49
N LEU A 158 7.05 -14.82 4.40
CA LEU A 158 6.00 -15.85 4.45
C LEU A 158 6.54 -17.21 4.90
N GLU A 159 7.75 -17.56 4.48
CA GLU A 159 8.43 -18.78 4.90
C GLU A 159 8.73 -18.74 6.40
N ASP A 160 9.31 -17.65 6.90
CA ASP A 160 9.67 -17.49 8.31
C ASP A 160 8.44 -17.34 9.23
N ALA A 161 7.47 -16.52 8.84
CA ALA A 161 6.36 -16.13 9.70
C ALA A 161 5.24 -17.17 9.78
N ILE A 162 4.98 -17.90 8.69
CA ILE A 162 3.85 -18.83 8.61
C ILE A 162 4.22 -20.21 8.06
N ASN A 163 5.50 -20.51 7.90
CA ASN A 163 6.01 -21.77 7.36
C ASN A 163 5.38 -22.12 5.99
N TRP A 164 5.25 -21.11 5.13
CA TRP A 164 4.66 -21.28 3.80
C TRP A 164 5.63 -20.84 2.71
N LYS A 165 5.73 -21.65 1.65
CA LYS A 165 6.51 -21.35 0.46
C LYS A 165 5.75 -21.73 -0.81
N PRO A 166 5.90 -20.98 -1.92
CA PRO A 166 5.27 -21.32 -3.18
C PRO A 166 6.02 -22.44 -3.90
N ASP A 167 5.28 -23.24 -4.66
CA ASP A 167 5.88 -24.10 -5.68
C ASP A 167 6.60 -23.24 -6.74
N ASN A 168 7.72 -23.75 -7.24
CA ASN A 168 8.51 -23.12 -8.30
C ASN A 168 8.91 -21.66 -7.98
N ARG A 169 9.20 -21.33 -6.71
CA ARG A 169 9.62 -19.99 -6.22
C ARG A 169 10.54 -19.25 -7.20
N TYR A 170 11.65 -19.88 -7.61
CA TYR A 170 12.60 -19.30 -8.55
C TYR A 170 11.97 -18.88 -9.88
N LYS A 171 11.16 -19.76 -10.48
CA LYS A 171 10.50 -19.49 -11.77
C LYS A 171 9.50 -18.35 -11.65
N ARG A 172 8.75 -18.27 -10.54
CA ARG A 172 7.79 -17.18 -10.29
C ARG A 172 8.49 -15.82 -10.21
N LEU A 173 9.56 -15.73 -9.43
CA LEU A 173 10.36 -14.50 -9.32
C LEU A 173 11.02 -14.13 -10.67
N LYS A 174 11.50 -15.13 -11.42
CA LYS A 174 12.04 -14.93 -12.77
C LYS A 174 10.99 -14.36 -13.73
N CYS A 175 9.80 -14.96 -13.79
CA CYS A 175 8.70 -14.46 -14.62
C CYS A 175 8.31 -13.03 -14.26
N LEU A 176 8.24 -12.70 -12.96
CA LEU A 176 7.97 -11.34 -12.51
C LEU A 176 9.03 -10.34 -13.00
N GLY A 177 10.31 -10.71 -12.91
CA GLY A 177 11.41 -9.88 -13.41
C GLY A 177 11.38 -9.68 -14.94
N GLU A 178 11.01 -10.71 -15.69
CA GLU A 178 10.84 -10.61 -17.15
C GLU A 178 9.66 -9.71 -17.53
N LEU A 179 8.52 -9.84 -16.84
CA LEU A 179 7.36 -8.97 -17.02
C LEU A 179 7.68 -7.51 -16.70
N GLN A 180 8.47 -7.25 -15.65
CA GLN A 180 8.88 -5.89 -15.31
C GLN A 180 9.72 -5.26 -16.44
N LYS A 181 10.71 -6.00 -16.98
CA LYS A 181 11.54 -5.56 -18.10
C LYS A 181 10.71 -5.26 -19.34
N ALA A 182 9.73 -6.11 -19.64
CA ALA A 182 8.79 -5.87 -20.73
C ALA A 182 7.88 -4.66 -20.45
N ALA A 183 7.37 -4.49 -19.23
CA ALA A 183 6.51 -3.37 -18.88
C ALA A 183 7.24 -2.02 -18.90
N THR A 184 8.54 -1.98 -18.61
CA THR A 184 9.34 -0.74 -18.67
C THR A 184 9.37 -0.12 -20.06
N SER A 185 9.30 -0.91 -21.14
CA SER A 185 9.25 -0.37 -22.51
C SER A 185 7.90 0.26 -22.87
N PHE A 186 6.88 0.12 -22.02
CA PHE A 186 5.54 0.67 -22.25
C PHE A 186 5.13 1.70 -21.20
N LYS A 187 6.07 2.15 -20.34
CA LYS A 187 5.79 3.19 -19.34
C LYS A 187 5.46 4.51 -20.04
N ARG A 188 4.27 5.04 -19.80
CA ARG A 188 3.89 6.41 -20.19
C ARG A 188 4.49 7.40 -19.19
N GLU A 189 5.07 8.48 -19.70
CA GLU A 189 5.45 9.61 -18.85
C GLU A 189 4.23 10.16 -18.11
N LYS A 190 4.38 10.38 -16.81
CA LYS A 190 3.33 11.04 -16.03
C LYS A 190 3.44 12.53 -16.29
N THR A 191 2.33 13.13 -16.72
CA THR A 191 2.22 14.58 -16.77
C THR A 191 2.40 15.14 -15.35
N PRO A 192 3.37 16.05 -15.12
CA PRO A 192 3.52 16.70 -13.83
C PRO A 192 2.28 17.53 -13.50
N PRO A 193 1.97 17.73 -12.21
CA PRO A 193 0.84 18.55 -11.82
C PRO A 193 1.01 20.00 -12.31
N SER A 194 -0.08 20.66 -12.71
CA SER A 194 0.00 22.04 -13.21
C SER A 194 0.16 23.09 -12.09
N PHE A 195 -0.06 22.70 -10.83
CA PHE A 195 0.17 23.51 -9.64
C PHE A 195 0.39 22.61 -8.41
N GLU A 196 0.93 23.16 -7.33
CA GLU A 196 1.03 22.45 -6.05
C GLU A 196 -0.37 22.31 -5.43
N TYR A 197 -0.79 21.07 -5.15
CA TYR A 197 -2.12 20.78 -4.64
C TYR A 197 -2.22 20.99 -3.12
N TYR A 198 -1.09 20.99 -2.41
CA TYR A 198 -1.05 21.19 -0.96
C TYR A 198 -0.71 22.64 -0.61
N THR A 199 -1.40 23.21 0.39
CA THR A 199 -0.99 24.51 0.93
C THR A 199 0.27 24.36 1.78
N PRO A 200 1.04 25.43 2.05
CA PRO A 200 2.22 25.36 2.90
C PRO A 200 1.94 24.73 4.28
N GLU A 201 0.79 25.01 4.88
CA GLU A 201 0.37 24.42 6.16
C GLU A 201 0.13 22.92 6.04
N MET A 202 -0.42 22.46 4.91
CA MET A 202 -0.59 21.02 4.66
C MET A 202 0.75 20.34 4.44
N ILE A 203 1.70 20.99 3.78
CA ILE A 203 3.06 20.47 3.59
C ILE A 203 3.75 20.32 4.96
N GLU A 204 3.64 21.30 5.85
CA GLU A 204 4.17 21.20 7.21
C GLU A 204 3.58 20.01 7.98
N ILE A 205 2.25 19.84 7.95
CA ILE A 205 1.58 18.69 8.58
C ILE A 205 2.09 17.37 8.00
N GLY A 206 2.21 17.29 6.68
CA GLY A 206 2.69 16.10 5.99
C GLY A 206 4.14 15.75 6.33
N ASN A 207 5.04 16.73 6.28
CA ASN A 207 6.45 16.58 6.61
C ASN A 207 6.63 16.16 8.08
N LYS A 208 5.87 16.76 9.00
CA LYS A 208 5.86 16.34 10.41
C LYS A 208 5.42 14.88 10.55
N ALA A 209 4.34 14.48 9.89
CA ALA A 209 3.87 13.09 9.91
C ALA A 209 4.92 12.12 9.34
N ILE A 210 5.63 12.49 8.28
CA ILE A 210 6.71 11.70 7.68
C ILE A 210 7.83 11.47 8.69
N HIS A 211 8.32 12.53 9.35
CA HIS A 211 9.37 12.39 10.38
C HIS A 211 8.92 11.50 11.54
N GLU A 212 7.70 11.68 12.03
CA GLU A 212 7.17 10.87 13.13
C GLU A 212 7.03 9.39 12.76
N VAL A 213 6.57 9.09 11.54
CA VAL A 213 6.47 7.72 11.04
C VAL A 213 7.84 7.11 10.83
N HIS A 214 8.76 7.83 10.18
CA HIS A 214 10.12 7.37 9.96
C HIS A 214 10.81 7.00 11.28
N LYS A 215 10.74 7.90 12.28
CA LYS A 215 11.25 7.66 13.63
C LYS A 215 10.62 6.41 14.25
N ASN A 216 9.28 6.29 14.23
CA ASN A 216 8.58 5.15 14.82
C ASN A 216 8.95 3.81 14.16
N LEU A 217 9.14 3.81 12.84
CA LEU A 217 9.54 2.61 12.09
C LEU A 217 10.97 2.20 12.45
N LEU A 218 11.91 3.15 12.51
CA LEU A 218 13.30 2.88 12.92
C LEU A 218 13.38 2.35 14.35
N GLU A 219 12.65 2.95 15.29
CA GLU A 219 12.56 2.48 16.69
C GLU A 219 11.99 1.05 16.77
N ALA A 220 11.11 0.67 15.84
CA ALA A 220 10.56 -0.68 15.72
C ALA A 220 11.45 -1.64 14.88
N GLY A 221 12.63 -1.20 14.44
CA GLY A 221 13.59 -2.01 13.69
C GLY A 221 13.35 -2.06 12.17
N PHE A 222 12.59 -1.12 11.62
CA PHE A 222 12.27 -1.07 10.19
C PHE A 222 12.84 0.18 9.51
N ASP A 223 13.85 -0.01 8.65
CA ASP A 223 14.30 0.98 7.67
C ASP A 223 13.52 0.79 6.36
N VAL A 224 12.53 1.67 6.11
CA VAL A 224 11.53 1.48 5.05
C VAL A 224 11.69 2.45 3.88
N PHE A 225 12.12 3.68 4.15
CA PHE A 225 12.23 4.74 3.14
C PHE A 225 13.22 5.81 3.61
N ASP A 226 13.83 6.52 2.65
CA ASP A 226 14.60 7.74 2.93
C ASP A 226 13.63 8.89 3.19
N VAL A 227 13.81 9.55 4.35
CA VAL A 227 12.98 10.67 4.77
C VAL A 227 13.06 11.83 3.78
N GLU A 228 14.24 12.12 3.22
CA GLU A 228 14.46 13.27 2.34
C GLU A 228 13.73 13.11 1.00
N GLU A 229 13.63 11.87 0.50
CA GLU A 229 12.84 11.55 -0.70
C GLU A 229 11.33 11.73 -0.48
N TYR A 230 10.89 11.77 0.78
CA TYR A 230 9.48 11.86 1.13
C TYR A 230 9.00 13.29 1.41
N LEU A 231 9.91 14.18 1.85
CA LEU A 231 9.59 15.56 2.20
C LEU A 231 9.19 16.36 0.97
N ARG A 232 8.31 17.36 1.18
CA ARG A 232 8.01 18.39 0.19
C ARG A 232 8.55 19.74 0.65
N SER A 233 9.11 20.50 -0.27
CA SER A 233 9.44 21.91 -0.04
C SER A 233 8.16 22.73 0.11
N SER A 234 8.08 23.51 1.19
CA SER A 234 7.00 24.49 1.43
C SER A 234 7.12 25.72 0.54
#